data_AF-A0A226X1S2-F1
#
_entry.id   AF-A0A226X1S2-F1
#
_cell.length_a   1.000
_cell.length_b   1.000
_cell.length_c   1.000
_cell.angle_alpha   90.00
_cell.angle_beta   90.00
_cell.angle_gamma   90.00
#
_symmetry.space_group_name_H-M   'P 1'
#
loop_
_entity.id
_entity.type
_entity.pdbx_description
1 polymer ?
#
loop_
_entity_poly.entity_id
_entity_poly.type
_entity_poly.pdbx_seq_one_letter_code
_entity_poly.pdbx_strand_id
1 'polypeptide(L)'
;MMRSAAQEADLWRLLTRVRGLRVRRRLRALADARRRERRAAAAVAEQAAALEWHAAERQRVLAFCRRDQRAGGQWHATRRAHDAQTPVLQQQLSDAQHSHAQARHEAGEALRDWNVERIRHDDARQRWRAALARAARDGRERA
;
A
#
# COMPACT_ATOMS: atom_id res chain seq x y z
N MET A 1 26.71 -28.38 -25.79
CA MET A 1 26.52 -29.40 -24.74
C MET A 1 25.06 -29.42 -24.31
N MET A 2 24.31 -30.48 -24.60
CA MET A 2 22.96 -30.66 -24.03
C MET A 2 23.12 -31.12 -22.58
N ARG A 3 22.47 -30.41 -21.64
CA ARG A 3 22.42 -30.85 -20.23
C ARG A 3 21.62 -32.14 -20.13
N SER A 4 22.04 -33.07 -19.28
CA SER A 4 21.24 -34.26 -19.00
C SER A 4 19.93 -33.88 -18.31
N ALA A 5 18.89 -34.70 -18.43
CA ALA A 5 17.60 -34.46 -17.78
C ALA A 5 17.73 -34.31 -16.25
N ALA A 6 18.69 -35.01 -15.64
CA ALA A 6 19.03 -34.87 -14.22
C ALA A 6 19.62 -33.48 -13.89
N GLN A 7 20.56 -32.99 -14.69
CA GLN A 7 21.13 -31.63 -14.55
C GLN A 7 20.07 -30.54 -14.76
N GLU A 8 19.11 -30.77 -15.66
CA GLU A 8 17.97 -29.87 -15.85
C GLU A 8 17.04 -29.86 -14.62
N ALA A 9 16.76 -31.03 -14.05
CA ALA A 9 15.93 -31.15 -12.84
C ALA A 9 16.56 -30.43 -11.64
N ASP A 10 17.87 -30.56 -11.43
CA ASP A 10 18.59 -29.87 -10.36
C ASP A 10 18.59 -28.35 -10.53
N LEU A 11 18.75 -27.86 -11.76
CA LEU A 11 18.63 -26.44 -12.06
C LEU A 11 17.24 -25.90 -11.68
N TRP A 12 16.18 -26.55 -12.17
CA TRP A 12 14.82 -26.11 -11.90
C TRP A 12 14.48 -26.20 -10.41
N ARG A 13 14.97 -27.21 -9.70
CA ARG A 13 14.85 -27.33 -8.24
C ARG A 13 15.47 -26.12 -7.53
N LEU A 14 16.68 -25.71 -7.91
CA LEU A 14 17.34 -24.53 -7.34
C LEU A 14 16.55 -23.25 -7.65
N LEU A 15 16.10 -23.08 -8.89
CA LEU A 15 15.29 -21.93 -9.31
C LEU A 15 13.98 -21.85 -8.53
N THR A 16 13.27 -22.96 -8.33
CA THR A 16 12.06 -23.01 -7.49
C THR A 16 12.38 -22.55 -6.06
N ARG A 17 13.49 -23.02 -5.46
CA ARG A 17 13.87 -22.62 -4.10
C ARG A 17 14.17 -21.11 -4.01
N VAL A 18 14.95 -20.57 -4.94
CA VAL A 18 15.29 -19.14 -4.97
C VAL A 18 14.04 -18.28 -5.21
N ARG A 19 13.19 -18.65 -6.18
CA ARG A 19 11.92 -17.94 -6.43
C ARG A 19 10.99 -18.02 -5.22
N GLY A 20 10.94 -19.15 -4.51
CA GLY A 20 10.16 -19.28 -3.27
C GLY A 20 10.59 -18.28 -2.18
N LEU A 21 11.89 -18.03 -2.04
CA LEU A 21 12.39 -16.98 -1.14
C LEU A 21 11.99 -15.58 -1.62
N ARG A 22 12.05 -15.30 -2.93
CA ARG A 22 11.63 -14.03 -3.51
C ARG A 22 10.13 -13.77 -3.34
N VAL A 23 9.29 -14.78 -3.55
CA VAL A 23 7.84 -14.71 -3.28
C VAL A 23 7.58 -14.30 -1.84
N ARG A 24 8.25 -14.94 -0.86
CA ARG A 24 8.09 -14.59 0.55
C ARG A 24 8.54 -13.16 0.86
N ARG A 25 9.66 -12.70 0.27
CA ARG A 25 10.14 -11.32 0.42
C ARG A 25 9.16 -10.31 -0.17
N ARG A 26 8.66 -10.56 -1.38
CA ARG A 26 7.66 -9.70 -2.04
C ARG A 26 6.32 -9.68 -1.29
N LEU A 27 5.90 -10.81 -0.72
CA LEU A 27 4.71 -10.87 0.13
C LEU A 27 4.85 -9.98 1.37
N ARG A 28 6.03 -9.97 2.02
CA ARG A 28 6.32 -9.07 3.14
C ARG A 28 6.26 -7.61 2.70
N ALA A 29 6.91 -7.27 1.58
CA ALA A 29 6.87 -5.92 1.02
C ALA A 29 5.43 -5.47 0.68
N LEU A 30 4.60 -6.35 0.13
CA LEU A 30 3.17 -6.09 -0.08
C LEU A 30 2.43 -5.84 1.24
N ALA A 31 2.68 -6.66 2.26
CA ALA A 31 2.07 -6.47 3.58
C ALA A 31 2.48 -5.13 4.21
N ASP A 32 3.75 -4.73 4.06
CA ASP A 32 4.25 -3.43 4.49
C ASP A 32 3.59 -2.27 3.73
N ALA A 33 3.49 -2.36 2.40
CA ALA A 33 2.83 -1.36 1.57
C ALA A 33 1.35 -1.20 1.95
N ARG A 34 0.62 -2.31 2.17
CA ARG A 34 -0.77 -2.29 2.65
C ARG A 34 -0.91 -1.71 4.06
N ARG A 35 0.07 -1.91 4.94
CA ARG A 35 0.08 -1.23 6.24
C ARG A 35 0.24 0.27 6.08
N ARG A 36 1.14 0.74 5.21
CA ARG A 36 1.33 2.17 4.91
C ARG A 36 0.08 2.80 4.30
N GLU A 37 -0.54 2.13 3.32
CA GLU A 37 -1.82 2.56 2.72
C GLU A 37 -2.90 2.77 3.79
N ARG A 38 -3.10 1.79 4.69
CA ARG A 38 -4.09 1.91 5.77
C ARG A 38 -3.79 3.06 6.73
N ARG A 39 -2.53 3.29 7.07
CA ARG A 39 -2.13 4.44 7.91
C ARG A 39 -2.41 5.77 7.21
N ALA A 40 -2.12 5.86 5.92
CA ALA A 40 -2.41 7.07 5.14
C ALA A 40 -3.92 7.31 5.03
N ALA A 41 -4.72 6.25 4.85
CA ALA A 41 -6.18 6.34 4.89
C ALA A 41 -6.71 6.82 6.25
N ALA A 42 -6.12 6.35 7.36
CA ALA A 42 -6.46 6.82 8.70
C ALA A 42 -6.12 8.31 8.87
N ALA A 43 -4.96 8.77 8.38
CA ALA A 43 -4.59 10.18 8.40
C ALA A 43 -5.58 11.05 7.61
N VAL A 44 -6.08 10.59 6.46
CA VAL A 44 -7.14 11.30 5.72
C VAL A 44 -8.40 11.44 6.56
N ALA A 45 -8.82 10.37 7.26
CA ALA A 45 -9.98 10.42 8.13
C ALA A 45 -9.79 11.37 9.32
N GLU A 46 -8.59 11.41 9.91
CA GLU A 46 -8.24 12.35 10.98
C GLU A 46 -8.32 13.81 10.51
N GLN A 47 -7.77 14.13 9.33
CA GLN A 47 -7.82 15.50 8.78
C GLN A 47 -9.24 15.90 8.37
N ALA A 48 -10.04 14.97 7.83
CA ALA A 48 -11.44 15.21 7.52
C ALA A 48 -12.24 15.50 8.80
N ALA A 49 -12.03 14.72 9.86
CA ALA A 49 -12.64 14.98 11.15
C ALA A 49 -12.22 16.36 11.68
N ALA A 50 -10.93 16.72 11.63
CA ALA A 50 -10.46 18.03 12.09
C ALA A 50 -11.19 19.20 11.41
N LEU A 51 -11.48 19.09 10.10
CA LEU A 51 -12.30 20.06 9.38
C LEU A 51 -13.76 20.10 9.85
N GLU A 52 -14.36 18.95 10.13
CA GLU A 52 -15.72 18.87 10.69
C GLU A 52 -15.79 19.50 12.08
N TRP A 53 -14.81 19.21 12.94
CA TRP A 53 -14.67 19.81 14.27
C TRP A 53 -14.51 21.33 14.17
N HIS A 54 -13.67 21.82 13.26
CA HIS A 54 -13.50 23.26 13.01
C HIS A 54 -14.80 23.91 12.52
N ALA A 55 -15.54 23.26 11.62
CA ALA A 55 -16.83 23.76 11.15
C ALA A 55 -17.89 23.82 12.27
N ALA A 56 -17.93 22.82 13.14
CA ALA A 56 -18.81 22.81 14.31
C ALA A 56 -18.43 23.93 15.31
N GLU A 57 -17.14 24.13 15.56
CA GLU A 57 -16.66 25.19 16.45
C GLU A 57 -16.96 26.58 15.87
N ARG A 58 -16.80 26.76 14.56
CA ARG A 58 -17.20 27.98 13.86
C ARG A 58 -18.67 28.32 14.10
N GLN A 59 -19.57 27.33 14.08
CA GLN A 59 -20.99 27.55 14.35
C GLN A 59 -21.23 28.01 15.80
N ARG A 60 -20.48 27.49 16.77
CA ARG A 60 -20.55 27.93 18.17
C ARG A 60 -20.06 29.35 18.33
N VAL A 61 -18.93 29.71 17.72
CA VAL A 61 -18.43 31.09 17.68
C VAL A 61 -19.48 32.02 17.09
N LEU A 62 -20.09 31.67 15.95
CA LEU A 62 -21.16 32.47 15.34
C LEU A 62 -22.42 32.59 16.21
N ALA A 63 -22.80 31.54 16.94
CA ALA A 63 -23.91 31.59 17.87
C ALA A 63 -23.60 32.52 19.06
N PHE A 64 -22.37 32.48 19.58
CA PHE A 64 -21.91 33.36 20.65
C PHE A 64 -21.90 34.82 20.22
N CYS A 65 -21.28 35.14 19.07
CA CYS A 65 -21.21 36.51 18.54
C CYS A 65 -22.59 37.13 18.31
N ARG A 66 -23.62 36.33 17.99
CA ARG A 66 -25.00 36.82 17.83
C ARG A 66 -25.66 37.25 19.14
N ARG A 67 -25.22 36.71 20.28
CA ARG A 67 -25.79 37.00 21.61
C ARG A 67 -25.22 38.29 22.24
N ASP A 68 -24.01 38.71 21.85
CA ASP A 68 -23.34 39.87 22.45
C ASP A 68 -22.89 40.91 21.39
N GLN A 69 -23.84 41.75 20.97
CA GLN A 69 -23.62 42.77 19.93
C GLN A 69 -22.73 43.93 20.39
N ARG A 70 -22.51 44.12 21.69
CA ARG A 70 -21.76 45.27 22.24
C ARG A 70 -20.24 45.16 22.02
N ALA A 71 -19.73 43.96 21.75
CA ALA A 71 -18.30 43.69 21.51
C ALA A 71 -17.96 43.39 20.04
N GLY A 72 -18.73 43.92 19.08
CA GLY A 72 -18.66 43.57 17.65
C GLY A 72 -17.26 43.57 17.01
N GLY A 73 -16.39 44.52 17.35
CA GLY A 73 -15.02 44.58 16.83
C GLY A 73 -14.14 43.40 17.25
N GLN A 74 -14.18 43.02 18.54
CA GLN A 74 -13.45 41.85 19.06
C GLN A 74 -14.00 40.54 18.48
N TRP A 75 -15.32 40.45 18.26
CA TRP A 75 -15.93 39.28 17.62
C TRP A 75 -15.52 39.10 16.15
N HIS A 76 -15.45 40.19 15.38
CA HIS A 76 -14.97 40.13 14.00
C HIS A 76 -13.50 39.72 13.92
N ALA A 77 -12.65 40.20 14.85
CA ALA A 77 -11.26 39.77 14.94
C ALA A 77 -11.15 38.26 15.25
N THR A 78 -11.90 37.79 16.26
CA THR A 78 -11.93 36.37 16.66
C THR A 78 -12.41 35.47 15.53
N ARG A 79 -13.51 35.85 14.85
CA ARG A 79 -14.02 35.09 13.70
C ARG A 79 -13.01 35.05 12.55
N ARG A 80 -12.34 36.16 12.24
CA ARG A 80 -11.30 36.18 11.19
C ARG A 80 -10.12 35.30 11.55
N ALA A 81 -9.68 35.32 12.81
CA ALA A 81 -8.61 34.45 13.29
C ALA A 81 -8.99 32.96 13.17
N HIS A 82 -10.23 32.61 13.52
CA HIS A 82 -10.76 31.25 13.35
C HIS A 82 -10.85 30.84 11.87
N ASP A 83 -11.41 31.71 11.02
CA ASP A 83 -11.59 31.43 9.60
C ASP A 83 -10.23 31.32 8.86
N ALA A 84 -9.20 32.01 9.33
CA ALA A 84 -7.83 31.93 8.82
C ALA A 84 -7.18 30.55 9.01
N GLN A 85 -7.72 29.69 9.87
CA GLN A 85 -7.23 28.31 10.04
C GLN A 85 -7.77 27.36 8.97
N THR A 86 -8.92 27.68 8.35
CA THR A 86 -9.57 26.82 7.34
C THR A 86 -8.65 26.44 6.18
N PRO A 87 -7.90 27.38 5.56
CA PRO A 87 -7.03 27.03 4.43
C PRO A 87 -5.92 26.06 4.83
N VAL A 88 -5.39 26.17 6.05
CA VAL A 88 -4.35 25.27 6.56
C VAL A 88 -4.89 23.86 6.73
N LEU A 89 -6.09 23.72 7.32
CA LEU A 89 -6.74 22.41 7.48
C LEU A 89 -7.11 21.78 6.12
N GLN A 90 -7.55 22.58 5.16
CA GLN A 90 -7.82 22.12 3.79
C GLN A 90 -6.54 21.66 3.09
N GLN A 91 -5.43 22.38 3.26
CA GLN A 91 -4.13 21.96 2.73
C GLN A 91 -3.68 20.63 3.35
N GLN A 92 -3.78 20.50 4.68
CA GLN A 92 -3.43 19.26 5.39
C GLN A 92 -4.27 18.06 4.91
N LEU A 93 -5.57 18.26 4.68
CA LEU A 93 -6.42 17.23 4.09
C LEU A 93 -5.96 16.87 2.67
N SER A 94 -5.64 17.86 1.84
CA SER A 94 -5.16 17.63 0.47
C SER A 94 -3.84 16.84 0.45
N ASP A 95 -2.90 17.21 1.33
CA ASP A 95 -1.62 16.52 1.47
C ASP A 95 -1.79 15.07 1.95
N ALA A 96 -2.71 14.84 2.90
CA ALA A 96 -3.06 13.49 3.35
C ALA A 96 -3.69 12.66 2.23
N GLN A 97 -4.58 13.25 1.43
CA GLN A 97 -5.20 12.58 0.28
C GLN A 97 -4.17 12.22 -0.79
N HIS A 98 -3.24 13.13 -1.08
CA HIS A 98 -2.14 12.86 -2.01
C HIS A 98 -1.26 11.71 -1.51
N SER A 99 -0.86 11.75 -0.24
CA SER A 99 -0.07 10.70 0.41
C SER A 99 -0.79 9.34 0.39
N HIS A 100 -2.10 9.31 0.61
CA HIS A 100 -2.91 8.11 0.51
C HIS A 100 -2.97 7.57 -0.92
N ALA A 101 -3.13 8.43 -1.93
CA ALA A 101 -3.11 8.03 -3.33
C ALA A 101 -1.76 7.42 -3.73
N GLN A 102 -0.65 8.01 -3.30
CA GLN A 102 0.69 7.46 -3.50
C GLN A 102 0.85 6.09 -2.81
N ALA A 103 0.47 5.97 -1.55
CA ALA A 103 0.57 4.71 -0.81
C ALA A 103 -0.29 3.59 -1.44
N ARG A 104 -1.47 3.94 -1.97
CA ARG A 104 -2.33 3.03 -2.72
C ARG A 104 -1.68 2.59 -4.04
N HIS A 105 -1.01 3.49 -4.74
CA HIS A 105 -0.25 3.17 -5.95
C HIS A 105 0.88 2.17 -5.64
N GLU A 106 1.71 2.46 -4.63
CA GLU A 106 2.80 1.58 -4.17
C GLU A 106 2.28 0.19 -3.77
N ALA A 107 1.15 0.12 -3.04
CA ALA A 107 0.53 -1.15 -2.68
C ALA A 107 0.05 -1.94 -3.91
N GLY A 108 -0.41 -1.24 -4.95
CA GLY A 108 -0.75 -1.82 -6.25
C GLY A 108 0.48 -2.37 -6.98
N GLU A 109 1.60 -1.64 -6.98
CA GLU A 109 2.87 -2.09 -7.54
C GLU A 109 3.41 -3.33 -6.81
N ALA A 110 3.46 -3.29 -5.48
CA ALA A 110 3.90 -4.42 -4.67
C ALA A 110 3.04 -5.67 -4.90
N LEU A 111 1.74 -5.51 -5.15
CA LEU A 111 0.83 -6.61 -5.49
C LEU A 111 1.15 -7.19 -6.87
N ARG A 112 1.34 -6.33 -7.88
CA ARG A 112 1.76 -6.77 -9.23
C ARG A 112 3.07 -7.54 -9.16
N ASP A 113 4.05 -7.00 -8.44
CA ASP A 113 5.35 -7.63 -8.26
C ASP A 113 5.26 -8.99 -7.58
N TRP A 114 4.49 -9.09 -6.49
CA TRP A 114 4.29 -10.36 -5.83
C TRP A 114 3.61 -11.39 -6.75
N ASN A 115 2.61 -10.97 -7.53
CA ASN A 115 1.92 -11.84 -8.49
C ASN A 115 2.85 -12.34 -9.60
N VAL A 116 3.67 -11.47 -10.19
CA VAL A 116 4.65 -11.85 -11.21
C VAL A 116 5.62 -12.90 -10.67
N GLU A 117 6.14 -12.71 -9.45
CA GLU A 117 7.08 -13.66 -8.86
C GLU A 117 6.41 -14.97 -8.46
N ARG A 118 5.14 -14.93 -8.02
CA ARG A 118 4.33 -16.12 -7.75
C ARG A 118 4.14 -16.97 -9.01
N ILE A 119 3.74 -16.35 -10.12
CA ILE A 119 3.59 -17.03 -11.42
C ILE A 119 4.91 -17.66 -11.87
N ARG A 120 6.01 -16.91 -11.75
CA ARG A 120 7.36 -17.42 -12.06
C ARG A 120 7.74 -18.60 -11.16
N HIS A 121 7.44 -18.54 -9.87
CA HIS A 121 7.70 -19.66 -8.97
C HIS A 121 6.94 -20.91 -9.40
N ASP A 122 5.67 -20.77 -9.75
CA ASP A 122 4.80 -21.87 -10.14
C ASP A 122 5.24 -22.49 -11.49
N ASP A 123 5.63 -21.67 -12.47
CA ASP A 123 6.26 -22.13 -13.72
C ASP A 123 7.55 -22.92 -13.46
N ALA A 124 8.46 -22.39 -12.63
CA ALA A 124 9.69 -23.11 -12.29
C ALA A 124 9.40 -24.46 -11.62
N ARG A 125 8.40 -24.50 -10.73
CA ARG A 125 7.98 -25.74 -10.06
C ARG A 125 7.39 -26.75 -11.06
N GLN A 126 6.62 -26.29 -12.04
CA GLN A 126 6.08 -27.15 -13.10
C GLN A 126 7.20 -27.72 -13.98
N ARG A 127 8.16 -26.88 -14.39
CA ARG A 127 9.32 -27.30 -15.18
C ARG A 127 10.22 -28.29 -14.44
N TRP A 128 10.42 -28.07 -13.13
CA TRP A 128 11.13 -29.03 -12.29
C TRP A 128 10.47 -30.41 -12.30
N ARG A 129 9.14 -30.47 -12.10
CA ARG A 129 8.39 -31.74 -12.12
C ARG A 129 8.49 -32.43 -13.48
N ALA A 130 8.42 -31.67 -14.57
CA ALA A 130 8.55 -32.21 -15.93
C ALA A 130 9.97 -32.78 -16.18
N ALA A 131 11.02 -32.06 -15.78
CA ALA A 131 12.40 -32.53 -15.90
C ALA A 131 12.66 -33.79 -15.06
N LEU A 132 12.11 -33.84 -13.83
CA LEU A 132 12.20 -35.01 -12.96
C LEU A 132 11.52 -36.24 -13.60
N ALA A 133 10.35 -36.06 -14.19
CA ALA A 133 9.63 -37.14 -14.88
C ALA A 133 10.40 -37.66 -16.10
N ARG A 134 11.08 -36.79 -16.85
CA ARG A 134 11.98 -37.19 -17.96
C ARG A 134 13.18 -37.97 -17.46
N ALA A 135 13.90 -37.45 -16.46
CA ALA A 135 15.06 -38.13 -15.88
C ALA A 135 14.72 -39.53 -15.35
N ALA A 136 13.52 -39.71 -14.77
CA ALA A 136 13.03 -41.00 -14.29
C ALA A 136 12.66 -41.99 -15.41
N ARG A 137 12.36 -41.51 -16.63
CA ARG A 137 12.15 -42.36 -17.81
C ARG A 137 13.49 -42.77 -18.43
N ASP A 138 14.39 -41.80 -18.64
CA ASP A 138 15.73 -42.03 -19.18
C ASP A 138 16.54 -43.01 -18.31
N GLY A 139 16.35 -43.00 -16.99
CA GLY A 139 16.97 -43.94 -16.06
C GLY A 139 16.39 -45.36 -16.12
N ARG A 140 15.14 -45.54 -16.56
CA ARG A 140 14.52 -46.87 -16.77
C ARG A 140 14.89 -47.49 -18.10
N GLU A 141 15.11 -46.67 -19.13
CA GLU A 141 15.52 -47.15 -20.46
C GLU A 141 17.01 -47.56 -20.51
N ARG A 142 17.79 -47.16 -19.50
CA ARG A 142 19.24 -47.46 -19.38
C ARG A 142 19.56 -48.54 -18.34
N ALA A 143 18.56 -49.06 -17.64
CA ALA A 143 18.67 -50.12 -16.64
C ALA A 143 18.22 -51.45 -17.24
#